data_AF-A0A8E2B8M4-F1
#
_entry.id   AF-A0A8E2B8M4-F1
#
_cell.length_a   1.000
_cell.length_b   1.000
_cell.length_c   1.000
_cell.angle_alpha   90.00
_cell.angle_beta   90.00
_cell.angle_gamma   90.00
#
_symmetry.space_group_name_H-M   'P 1'
#
loop_
_entity.id
_entity.type
_entity.pdbx_description
1 polymer ?
#
loop_
_entity_poly.entity_id
_entity_poly.type
_entity_poly.pdbx_seq_one_letter_code
_entity_poly.pdbx_strand_id
1 'polypeptide(L)'
;MTTATLDLDGALARADRRYATRFGDDPAPREYLDALANAVRPFLTEPKTSRDSAPDSERETALASVAAELRVDNARLADQLQAEQDKTKRLTAELEQARAAIEGKNEALREHAATVERLRAELADAERDRDAAHAALDEQDAARVEPHQHRYPWPDPSRLPEPCECGREYPRAVPPPTRAAADPEPEPWGGLLGQVRGELRGWPAA
;
A
#
# COMPACT_ATOMS: atom_id res chain seq x y z
N MET A 1 32.26 -5.78 89.69
CA MET A 1 31.46 -4.84 88.86
C MET A 1 30.69 -5.67 87.85
N THR A 2 29.41 -5.93 88.13
CA THR A 2 28.51 -6.69 87.26
C THR A 2 28.20 -5.86 86.02
N THR A 3 28.76 -6.25 84.87
CA THR A 3 28.37 -5.75 83.55
C THR A 3 26.89 -6.06 83.36
N ALA A 4 26.05 -5.03 83.42
CA ALA A 4 24.66 -5.13 83.04
C ALA A 4 24.61 -5.52 81.56
N THR A 5 24.31 -6.78 81.27
CA THR A 5 23.97 -7.23 79.93
C THR A 5 22.79 -6.38 79.45
N LEU A 6 23.04 -5.54 78.44
CA LEU A 6 21.97 -4.74 77.83
C LEU A 6 20.90 -5.70 77.31
N ASP A 7 19.71 -5.64 77.90
CA ASP A 7 18.50 -6.32 77.44
C ASP A 7 18.01 -5.65 76.13
N LEU A 8 18.74 -5.93 75.04
CA LEU A 8 18.48 -5.39 73.69
C LEU A 8 17.11 -5.83 73.19
N ASP A 9 16.77 -7.10 73.43
CA ASP A 9 15.52 -7.71 72.98
C ASP A 9 14.33 -7.02 73.67
N GLY A 10 14.40 -6.82 74.99
CA GLY A 10 13.38 -6.07 75.73
C GLY A 10 13.36 -4.58 75.38
N ALA A 11 14.51 -3.97 75.06
CA ALA A 11 14.56 -2.57 74.63
C ALA A 11 13.86 -2.35 73.29
N LEU A 12 14.11 -3.22 72.31
CA LEU A 12 13.46 -3.19 71.00
C LEU A 12 11.95 -3.43 71.12
N ALA A 13 11.53 -4.43 71.89
CA ALA A 13 10.10 -4.69 72.11
C ALA A 13 9.36 -3.51 72.79
N ARG A 14 10.03 -2.78 73.69
CA ARG A 14 9.47 -1.58 74.33
C ARG A 14 9.45 -0.36 73.38
N ALA A 15 10.40 -0.26 72.46
CA ALA A 15 10.44 0.80 71.47
C ALA A 15 9.35 0.59 70.40
N ASP A 16 9.24 -0.64 69.90
CA ASP A 16 8.25 -1.04 68.90
C ASP A 16 6.82 -0.84 69.40
N ARG A 17 6.48 -1.30 70.62
CA ARG A 17 5.14 -1.03 71.20
C ARG A 17 4.82 0.45 71.34
N ARG A 18 5.81 1.28 71.68
CA ARG A 18 5.62 2.73 71.78
C ARG A 18 5.39 3.37 70.41
N TYR A 19 6.07 2.86 69.39
CA TYR A 19 5.89 3.28 68.01
C TYR A 19 4.50 2.87 67.49
N ALA A 20 4.16 1.58 67.59
CA ALA A 20 2.84 1.01 67.27
C ALA A 20 1.69 1.81 67.90
N THR A 21 1.76 2.09 69.21
CA THR A 21 0.75 2.89 69.93
C THR A 21 0.64 4.32 69.38
N ARG A 22 1.76 4.93 68.98
CA ARG A 22 1.79 6.32 68.50
C ARG A 22 1.23 6.47 67.09
N PHE A 23 1.42 5.46 66.24
CA PHE A 23 1.05 5.49 64.83
C PHE A 23 -0.22 4.68 64.50
N GLY A 24 -0.77 3.96 65.47
CA GLY A 24 -1.99 3.17 65.30
C GLY A 24 -1.76 1.84 64.58
N ASP A 25 -0.51 1.38 64.51
CA ASP A 25 -0.11 0.11 63.91
C ASP A 25 -0.05 -1.00 64.95
N ASP A 26 -0.10 -2.25 64.50
CA ASP A 26 0.17 -3.41 65.35
C ASP A 26 1.69 -3.55 65.62
N PRO A 27 2.09 -3.97 66.84
CA PRO A 27 3.49 -4.21 67.14
C PRO A 27 4.06 -5.32 66.25
N ALA A 28 5.33 -5.18 65.87
CA ALA A 28 5.99 -6.13 64.99
C ALA A 28 6.04 -7.55 65.63
N PRO A 29 5.96 -8.62 64.80
CA PRO A 29 6.06 -9.98 65.30
C PRO A 29 7.41 -10.22 65.98
N ARG A 30 7.41 -11.07 67.01
CA ARG A 30 8.59 -11.29 67.86
C ARG A 30 9.78 -11.82 67.06
N GLU A 31 9.53 -12.66 66.05
CA GLU A 31 10.60 -13.19 65.18
C GLU A 31 11.33 -12.08 64.42
N TYR A 32 10.62 -11.03 64.01
CA TYR A 32 11.22 -9.87 63.34
C TYR A 32 12.11 -9.07 64.29
N LEU A 33 11.64 -8.83 65.51
CA LEU A 33 12.41 -8.11 66.53
C LEU A 33 13.67 -8.90 66.94
N ASP A 34 13.56 -10.23 67.05
CA ASP A 34 14.70 -11.10 67.36
C ASP A 34 15.73 -11.11 66.21
N ALA A 35 15.27 -11.13 64.95
CA ALA A 35 16.14 -11.00 63.79
C ALA A 35 16.87 -9.65 63.77
N LEU A 36 16.15 -8.57 64.10
CA LEU A 36 16.72 -7.22 64.19
C LEU A 36 17.74 -7.13 65.33
N ALA A 37 17.43 -7.69 66.50
CA ALA A 37 18.34 -7.73 67.63
C ALA A 37 19.62 -8.48 67.30
N ASN A 38 19.51 -9.65 66.66
CA ASN A 38 20.67 -10.44 66.23
C ASN A 38 21.50 -9.72 65.16
N ALA A 39 20.88 -8.98 64.24
CA ALA A 39 21.58 -8.20 63.23
C ALA A 39 22.35 -7.02 63.83
N VAL A 40 21.80 -6.37 64.86
CA VAL A 40 22.40 -5.18 65.50
C VAL A 40 23.43 -5.55 66.57
N ARG A 41 23.30 -6.72 67.19
CA ARG A 41 24.17 -7.17 68.29
C ARG A 41 25.67 -7.06 67.97
N PRO A 42 26.19 -7.51 66.79
CA PRO A 42 27.60 -7.35 66.43
C PRO A 42 28.09 -5.89 66.49
N PHE A 43 27.28 -4.95 66.01
CA PHE A 43 27.62 -3.52 65.96
C PHE A 43 27.64 -2.84 67.34
N LEU A 44 27.02 -3.46 68.35
CA LEU A 44 27.02 -2.95 69.72
C LEU A 44 28.10 -3.59 70.60
N THR A 45 28.55 -4.81 70.25
CA THR A 45 29.61 -5.53 70.97
C THR A 45 31.01 -5.28 70.44
N GLU A 46 31.17 -4.82 69.20
CA GLU A 46 32.48 -4.41 68.70
C GLU A 46 32.85 -3.04 69.27
N PRO A 47 33.97 -2.91 70.03
CA PRO A 47 34.50 -1.59 70.32
C PRO A 47 34.81 -0.91 68.99
N LYS A 48 34.41 0.37 68.86
CA LYS A 48 34.85 1.29 67.80
C LYS A 48 36.39 1.37 67.82
N THR A 49 37.06 0.39 67.24
CA THR A 49 38.49 0.43 67.03
C THR A 49 38.75 0.26 65.55
N SER A 50 39.33 1.30 64.96
CA SER A 50 40.02 1.32 63.67
C SER A 50 39.24 1.60 62.38
N ARG A 51 37.99 2.09 62.40
CA ARG A 51 37.42 2.74 61.20
C ARG A 51 37.68 4.25 61.12
N ASP A 52 38.18 4.83 62.21
CA ASP A 52 38.47 6.27 62.36
C ASP A 52 39.95 6.64 62.48
N SER A 53 40.87 5.71 62.20
CA SER A 53 42.30 5.88 62.52
C SER A 53 43.22 6.10 61.32
N ALA A 54 42.68 6.46 60.14
CA ALA A 54 43.52 7.10 59.14
C ALA A 54 43.81 8.53 59.62
N PRO A 55 45.08 8.98 59.71
CA PRO A 55 45.38 10.37 60.05
C PRO A 55 44.62 11.30 59.09
N ASP A 56 44.06 12.40 59.60
CA ASP A 56 43.20 13.30 58.81
C ASP A 56 43.85 13.75 57.48
N SER A 57 45.18 13.78 57.42
CA SER A 57 45.98 14.03 56.21
C SER A 57 45.80 13.00 55.09
N GLU A 58 45.64 11.71 55.42
CA GLU A 58 45.41 10.65 54.42
C GLU A 58 44.00 10.74 53.85
N ARG A 59 43.02 11.07 54.69
CA ARG A 59 41.63 11.31 54.29
C ARG A 59 41.53 12.53 53.37
N GLU A 60 42.20 13.63 53.71
CA GLU A 60 42.24 14.84 52.89
C GLU A 60 42.89 14.58 51.53
N THR A 61 43.98 13.79 51.51
CA THR A 61 44.64 13.39 50.26
C THR A 61 43.74 12.50 49.40
N ALA A 62 43.04 11.53 49.99
CA ALA A 62 42.09 10.68 49.28
C ALA A 62 40.91 11.47 48.70
N LEU A 63 40.36 12.41 49.47
CA LEU A 63 39.30 13.31 48.99
C LEU A 63 39.79 14.22 47.86
N ALA A 64 41.02 14.74 47.94
CA ALA A 64 41.62 15.53 46.88
C ALA A 64 41.79 14.72 45.58
N SER A 65 42.20 13.45 45.69
CA SER A 65 42.30 12.51 44.55
C SER A 65 40.95 12.27 43.90
N VAL A 66 39.93 11.91 44.69
CA VAL A 66 38.57 11.70 44.18
C VAL A 66 38.01 12.97 43.56
N ALA A 67 38.24 14.13 44.16
CA ALA A 67 37.83 15.41 43.57
C ALA A 67 38.57 15.71 42.25
N ALA A 68 39.83 15.28 42.09
CA ALA A 68 40.54 15.40 40.83
C ALA A 68 39.96 14.47 39.75
N GLU A 69 39.69 13.21 40.10
CA GLU A 69 39.03 12.24 39.21
C GLU A 69 37.65 12.74 38.75
N LEU A 70 36.82 13.20 39.67
CA LEU A 70 35.50 13.76 39.35
C LEU A 70 35.58 15.00 38.44
N ARG A 71 36.63 15.82 38.56
CA ARG A 71 36.83 16.96 37.63
C ARG A 71 37.16 16.48 36.22
N VAL A 72 38.02 15.46 36.11
CA VAL A 72 38.37 14.87 34.81
C VAL A 72 37.15 14.20 34.18
N ASP A 73 36.38 13.44 34.95
CA ASP A 73 35.17 12.78 34.46
C ASP A 73 34.09 13.78 34.06
N ASN A 74 33.88 14.84 34.84
CA ASN A 74 32.94 15.90 34.48
C ASN A 74 33.37 16.63 33.19
N ALA A 75 34.66 16.91 33.01
CA ALA A 75 35.16 17.51 31.78
C ALA A 75 34.94 16.58 30.58
N ARG A 76 35.25 15.29 30.73
CA ARG A 76 35.00 14.28 29.69
C ARG A 76 33.53 14.16 29.33
N LEU A 77 32.64 14.14 30.31
CA LEU A 77 31.19 14.07 30.09
C LEU A 77 30.67 15.33 29.40
N ALA A 78 31.20 16.51 29.75
CA ALA A 78 30.86 17.77 29.07
C ALA A 78 31.27 17.73 27.60
N ASP A 79 32.48 17.25 27.28
CA ASP A 79 32.94 17.10 25.91
C ASP A 79 32.09 16.09 25.12
N GLN A 80 31.72 14.96 25.73
CA GLN A 80 30.83 13.97 25.12
C GLN A 80 29.44 14.53 24.85
N LEU A 81 28.87 15.27 25.81
CA LEU A 81 27.58 15.91 25.66
C LEU A 81 27.61 16.93 24.51
N GLN A 82 28.66 17.74 24.44
CA GLN A 82 28.84 18.71 23.37
C GLN A 82 28.93 18.02 21.99
N ALA A 83 29.71 16.95 21.88
CA ALA A 83 29.84 16.19 20.65
C ALA A 83 28.50 15.59 20.19
N GLU A 84 27.71 15.01 21.10
CA GLU A 84 26.39 14.46 20.76
C GLU A 84 25.36 15.56 20.43
N GLN A 85 25.44 16.73 21.08
CA GLN A 85 24.62 17.89 20.71
C GLN A 85 24.94 18.36 19.29
N ASP A 86 26.20 18.46 18.92
CA ASP A 86 26.61 18.91 17.58
C ASP A 86 26.26 17.87 16.51
N LYS A 87 26.38 16.58 16.82
CA LYS A 87 25.88 15.49 15.98
C LYS A 87 24.37 15.56 15.79
N THR A 88 23.62 15.82 16.86
CA THR A 88 22.15 15.95 16.80
C THR A 88 21.74 17.13 15.93
N LYS A 89 22.40 18.29 16.08
CA LYS A 89 22.16 19.46 15.22
C LYS A 89 22.43 19.12 13.75
N ARG A 90 23.54 18.44 13.45
CA ARG A 90 23.88 18.02 12.10
C ARG A 90 22.83 17.07 11.51
N LEU A 91 22.45 16.02 12.24
CA LEU A 91 21.43 15.07 11.79
C LEU A 91 20.07 15.75 11.59
N THR A 92 19.72 16.72 12.43
CA THR A 92 18.49 17.50 12.27
C THR A 92 18.53 18.31 10.98
N ALA A 93 19.65 18.97 10.67
CA ALA A 93 19.81 19.69 9.41
C ALA A 93 19.74 18.77 8.18
N GLU A 94 20.40 17.60 8.24
CA GLU A 94 20.34 16.58 7.19
C GLU A 94 18.91 16.07 6.97
N LEU A 95 18.14 15.89 8.06
CA LEU A 95 16.75 15.45 8.02
C LEU A 95 15.83 16.49 7.39
N GLU A 96 16.00 17.78 7.73
CA GLU A 96 15.23 18.86 7.10
C GLU A 96 15.56 19.00 5.59
N GLN A 97 16.83 18.86 5.21
CA GLN A 97 17.21 18.81 3.79
C GLN A 97 16.58 17.64 3.05
N ALA A 98 16.58 16.44 3.66
CA ALA A 98 15.96 15.26 3.07
C ALA A 98 14.44 15.44 2.91
N ARG A 99 13.76 16.05 3.89
CA ARG A 99 12.33 16.38 3.81
C ARG A 99 12.03 17.32 2.65
N ALA A 100 12.77 18.42 2.52
CA ALA A 100 12.60 19.36 1.42
C ALA A 100 12.85 18.70 0.05
N ALA A 101 13.86 17.82 -0.04
CA ALA A 101 14.14 17.07 -1.27
C ALA A 101 13.01 16.08 -1.63
N ILE A 102 12.41 15.41 -0.65
CA ILE A 102 11.27 14.51 -0.86
C ILE A 102 10.04 15.30 -1.31
N GLU A 103 9.78 16.45 -0.70
CA GLU A 103 8.67 17.32 -1.08
C GLU A 103 8.80 17.81 -2.52
N GLY A 104 10.00 18.27 -2.91
CA GLY A 104 10.27 18.66 -4.30
C GLY A 104 10.09 17.51 -5.31
N LYS A 105 10.53 16.29 -4.96
CA LYS A 105 10.31 15.10 -5.81
C LYS A 105 8.83 14.73 -5.92
N ASN A 106 8.07 14.85 -4.83
CA ASN A 106 6.64 14.57 -4.83
C ASN A 106 5.88 15.55 -5.72
N GLU A 107 6.26 16.83 -5.73
CA GLU A 107 5.66 17.81 -6.62
C GLU A 107 5.95 17.50 -8.09
N ALA A 108 7.21 17.20 -8.43
CA ALA A 108 7.58 16.78 -9.78
C ALA A 108 6.81 15.52 -10.23
N LEU A 109 6.58 14.56 -9.33
CA LEU A 109 5.76 13.38 -9.62
C LEU A 109 4.30 13.73 -9.92
N ARG A 110 3.71 14.71 -9.22
CA ARG A 110 2.34 15.18 -9.50
C ARG A 110 2.25 15.87 -10.86
N GLU A 111 3.22 16.72 -11.19
CA GLU A 111 3.29 17.38 -12.50
C GLU A 111 3.45 16.37 -13.64
N HIS A 112 4.31 15.36 -13.45
CA HIS A 112 4.47 14.27 -14.41
C HIS A 112 3.19 13.46 -14.56
N ALA A 113 2.50 13.12 -13.46
CA ALA A 113 1.23 12.41 -13.51
C ALA A 113 0.16 13.20 -14.29
N ALA A 114 0.03 14.51 -14.02
CA ALA A 114 -0.88 15.37 -14.75
C ALA A 114 -0.55 15.45 -16.25
N THR A 115 0.75 15.51 -16.58
CA THR A 115 1.21 15.48 -17.98
C THR A 115 0.88 14.15 -18.65
N VAL A 116 1.07 13.02 -17.97
CA VAL A 116 0.73 11.69 -18.49
C VAL A 116 -0.77 11.57 -18.76
N GLU A 117 -1.63 12.04 -17.85
CA GLU A 117 -3.08 12.04 -18.07
C GLU A 117 -3.49 12.90 -19.27
N ARG A 118 -2.91 14.10 -19.42
CA ARG A 118 -3.13 14.94 -20.60
C ARG A 118 -2.72 14.22 -21.89
N LEU A 119 -1.53 13.62 -21.93
CA LEU A 119 -1.04 12.91 -23.11
C LEU A 119 -1.88 11.67 -23.42
N ARG A 120 -2.42 10.97 -22.41
CA ARG A 120 -3.36 9.85 -22.61
C ARG A 120 -4.66 10.33 -23.26
N ALA A 121 -5.19 11.47 -22.83
CA ALA A 121 -6.39 12.06 -23.43
C ALA A 121 -6.14 12.48 -24.88
N GLU A 122 -5.03 13.17 -25.15
CA GLU A 122 -4.62 13.58 -26.51
C GLU A 122 -4.43 12.37 -27.44
N LEU A 123 -3.86 11.27 -26.93
CA LEU A 123 -3.72 10.03 -27.69
C LEU A 123 -5.08 9.40 -28.01
N ALA A 124 -5.99 9.34 -27.05
CA ALA A 124 -7.33 8.80 -27.27
C ALA A 124 -8.14 9.64 -28.27
N ASP A 125 -7.99 10.97 -28.24
CA ASP A 125 -8.59 11.87 -29.23
C ASP A 125 -8.01 11.61 -30.63
N ALA A 126 -6.68 11.53 -30.75
CA ALA A 126 -6.01 11.26 -32.01
C ALA A 126 -6.38 9.89 -32.59
N GLU A 127 -6.55 8.86 -31.75
CA GLU A 127 -7.02 7.54 -32.18
C GLU A 127 -8.44 7.60 -32.73
N ARG A 128 -9.36 8.33 -32.07
CA ARG A 128 -10.72 8.54 -32.57
C ARG A 128 -10.75 9.28 -33.89
N ASP A 129 -9.96 10.34 -34.03
CA ASP A 129 -9.86 11.12 -35.27
C ASP A 129 -9.30 10.27 -36.42
N ARG A 130 -8.28 9.45 -36.12
CA ARG A 130 -7.72 8.49 -37.08
C ARG A 130 -8.78 7.48 -37.55
N ASP A 131 -9.51 6.89 -36.62
CA ASP A 131 -10.52 5.88 -36.94
C ASP A 131 -11.68 6.47 -37.75
N ALA A 132 -12.11 7.70 -37.42
CA ALA A 132 -13.10 8.43 -38.20
C ALA A 132 -12.60 8.77 -39.62
N ALA A 133 -11.34 9.18 -39.75
CA ALA A 133 -10.73 9.45 -41.06
C ALA A 133 -10.62 8.18 -41.91
N HIS A 134 -10.26 7.04 -41.32
CA HIS A 134 -10.26 5.75 -42.02
C HIS A 134 -11.66 5.34 -42.48
N ALA A 135 -12.67 5.46 -41.61
CA ALA A 135 -14.05 5.16 -41.99
C ALA A 135 -14.53 6.04 -43.15
N ALA A 136 -14.17 7.33 -43.16
CA ALA A 136 -14.51 8.24 -44.25
C ALA A 136 -13.79 7.89 -45.56
N LEU A 137 -12.55 7.41 -45.50
CA LEU A 137 -11.82 6.91 -46.67
C LEU A 137 -12.46 5.63 -47.22
N ASP A 138 -12.81 4.68 -46.34
CA ASP A 138 -13.47 3.44 -46.74
C ASP A 138 -14.84 3.72 -47.41
N GLU A 139 -15.61 4.69 -46.89
CA GLU A 139 -16.87 5.13 -47.48
C GLU A 139 -16.65 5.77 -48.86
N GLN A 140 -15.62 6.60 -49.01
CA GLN A 140 -15.26 7.18 -50.31
C GLN A 140 -14.83 6.10 -51.30
N ASP A 141 -13.99 5.15 -50.91
CA ASP A 141 -13.54 4.07 -51.78
C ASP A 141 -14.71 3.15 -52.20
N ALA A 142 -15.65 2.88 -51.29
CA ALA A 142 -16.88 2.16 -51.61
C ALA A 142 -17.78 2.94 -52.60
N ALA A 143 -17.89 4.25 -52.43
CA ALA A 143 -18.63 5.12 -53.35
C ALA A 143 -17.93 5.29 -54.71
N ARG A 144 -16.60 5.12 -54.75
CA ARG A 144 -15.75 5.30 -55.93
C ARG A 144 -15.58 4.03 -56.76
N VAL A 145 -16.30 2.95 -56.43
CA VAL A 145 -16.49 1.83 -57.35
C VAL A 145 -17.26 2.35 -58.57
N GLU A 146 -16.52 2.88 -59.55
CA GLU A 146 -17.10 3.25 -60.83
C GLU A 146 -17.81 2.02 -61.40
N PRO A 147 -19.08 2.16 -61.82
CA PRO A 147 -19.75 1.11 -62.56
C PRO A 147 -19.01 0.94 -63.89
N HIS A 148 -18.00 0.09 -63.91
CA HIS A 148 -17.33 -0.28 -65.14
C HIS A 148 -18.25 -1.20 -65.93
N GLN A 149 -18.44 -0.88 -67.20
CA GLN A 149 -19.26 -1.68 -68.07
C GLN A 149 -18.49 -2.97 -68.40
N HIS A 150 -19.02 -4.11 -67.97
CA HIS A 150 -18.39 -5.39 -68.30
C HIS A 150 -18.35 -5.59 -69.81
N ARG A 151 -17.14 -5.56 -70.38
CA ARG A 151 -16.89 -5.92 -71.77
C ARG A 151 -16.45 -7.38 -71.80
N TYR A 152 -17.20 -8.20 -72.53
CA TYR A 152 -16.89 -9.61 -72.77
C TYR A 152 -16.46 -9.74 -74.23
N PRO A 153 -15.15 -9.79 -74.52
CA PRO A 153 -14.67 -9.97 -75.88
C PRO A 153 -15.22 -11.28 -76.46
N TRP A 154 -15.78 -11.20 -77.67
CA TRP A 154 -16.32 -12.38 -78.36
C TRP A 154 -15.66 -12.54 -79.74
N PRO A 155 -14.36 -12.89 -79.78
CA PRO A 155 -13.62 -13.00 -81.04
C PRO A 155 -14.06 -14.20 -81.88
N ASP A 156 -14.69 -15.21 -81.27
CA ASP A 156 -15.21 -16.41 -81.92
C ASP A 156 -16.66 -16.70 -81.45
N PRO A 157 -17.68 -16.51 -82.32
CA PRO A 157 -19.09 -16.75 -82.00
C PRO A 157 -19.42 -18.20 -81.64
N SER A 158 -18.54 -19.15 -81.96
CA SER A 158 -18.77 -20.58 -81.70
C SER A 158 -18.36 -21.00 -80.27
N ARG A 159 -17.72 -20.11 -79.51
CA ARG A 159 -17.28 -20.34 -78.13
C ARG A 159 -17.93 -19.36 -77.16
N LEU A 160 -17.95 -19.70 -75.87
CA LEU A 160 -18.38 -18.76 -74.85
C LEU A 160 -17.40 -17.56 -74.79
N PRO A 161 -17.89 -16.33 -74.58
CA PRO A 161 -17.04 -15.18 -74.37
C PRO A 161 -16.06 -15.38 -73.21
N GLU A 162 -14.87 -14.82 -73.32
CA GLU A 162 -13.89 -14.82 -72.25
C GLU A 162 -14.37 -13.95 -71.07
N PRO A 163 -13.86 -14.18 -69.84
CA PRO A 163 -14.15 -13.32 -68.69
C PRO A 163 -13.86 -11.85 -69.00
N CYS A 164 -14.60 -10.95 -68.35
CA CYS A 164 -14.34 -9.52 -68.45
C CYS A 164 -12.92 -9.20 -67.92
N GLU A 165 -12.31 -8.11 -68.40
CA GLU A 165 -11.00 -7.61 -67.94
C GLU A 165 -10.93 -7.41 -66.41
N CYS A 166 -12.08 -7.22 -65.75
CA CYS A 166 -12.19 -7.16 -64.29
C CYS A 166 -12.20 -8.54 -63.59
N GLY A 167 -12.02 -9.63 -64.32
CA GLY A 167 -12.02 -11.01 -63.81
C GLY A 167 -13.41 -11.64 -63.58
N ARG A 168 -14.52 -10.96 -63.92
CA ARG A 168 -15.87 -11.56 -63.80
C ARG A 168 -16.18 -12.49 -64.98
N GLU A 169 -16.68 -13.68 -64.69
CA GLU A 169 -17.12 -14.64 -65.71
C GLU A 169 -18.32 -14.12 -66.52
N TYR A 170 -18.49 -14.68 -67.74
CA TYR A 170 -19.65 -14.38 -68.57
C TYR A 170 -20.94 -14.91 -67.89
N PRO A 171 -22.01 -14.10 -67.75
CA PRO A 171 -23.17 -14.47 -66.93
C PRO A 171 -23.88 -15.77 -67.33
N ARG A 172 -23.74 -16.20 -68.59
CA ARG A 172 -24.32 -17.46 -69.08
C ARG A 172 -23.39 -18.67 -68.96
N ALA A 173 -22.14 -18.46 -68.58
CA ALA A 173 -21.19 -19.54 -68.29
C ALA A 173 -21.36 -20.09 -66.86
N VAL A 174 -21.93 -19.28 -65.95
CA VAL A 174 -22.25 -19.71 -64.58
C VAL A 174 -23.56 -20.51 -64.61
N PRO A 175 -23.58 -21.80 -64.25
CA PRO A 175 -24.82 -22.53 -64.09
C PRO A 175 -25.67 -21.83 -63.01
N PRO A 176 -27.00 -21.67 -63.22
CA PRO A 176 -27.83 -21.04 -62.20
C PRO A 176 -27.66 -21.80 -60.89
N PRO A 177 -27.55 -21.10 -59.73
CA PRO A 177 -27.48 -21.78 -58.46
C PRO A 177 -28.66 -22.74 -58.39
N THR A 178 -28.38 -24.01 -58.09
CA THR A 178 -29.41 -25.01 -57.82
C THR A 178 -30.27 -24.44 -56.70
N ARG A 179 -31.46 -23.94 -57.07
CA ARG A 179 -32.47 -23.50 -56.12
C ARG A 179 -32.79 -24.74 -55.29
N ALA A 180 -32.24 -24.83 -54.07
CA ALA A 180 -32.78 -25.75 -53.08
C ALA A 180 -34.29 -25.47 -53.04
N ALA A 181 -35.10 -26.52 -53.15
CA ALA A 181 -36.55 -26.40 -53.18
C ALA A 181 -36.99 -25.59 -51.96
N ALA A 182 -37.27 -24.31 -52.16
CA ALA A 182 -37.95 -23.50 -51.18
C ALA A 182 -39.33 -24.14 -50.99
N ASP A 183 -39.74 -24.29 -49.73
CA ASP A 183 -41.12 -24.66 -49.41
C ASP A 183 -42.07 -23.81 -50.28
N PRO A 184 -43.10 -24.41 -50.91
CA PRO A 184 -43.96 -23.68 -51.81
C PRO A 184 -44.57 -22.50 -51.04
N GLU A 185 -44.19 -21.28 -51.41
CA GLU A 185 -44.83 -20.07 -50.90
C GLU A 185 -46.34 -20.23 -51.10
N PRO A 186 -47.17 -19.88 -50.09
CA PRO A 186 -48.61 -19.96 -50.23
C PRO A 186 -49.01 -19.10 -51.44
N GLU A 187 -49.66 -19.73 -52.44
CA GLU A 187 -50.07 -19.04 -53.65
C GLU A 187 -50.86 -17.78 -53.25
N PRO A 188 -50.38 -16.57 -53.58
CA PRO A 188 -51.02 -15.32 -53.14
C PRO A 188 -52.45 -15.19 -53.67
N TRP A 189 -52.79 -15.97 -54.69
CA TRP A 189 -54.10 -16.03 -55.32
C TRP A 189 -54.95 -17.20 -54.86
N GLY A 190 -54.46 -18.07 -53.98
CA GLY A 190 -55.20 -19.27 -53.55
C GLY A 190 -56.55 -18.94 -52.91
N GLY A 191 -56.61 -17.88 -52.10
CA GLY A 191 -57.87 -17.37 -51.54
C GLY A 191 -58.81 -16.80 -52.61
N LEU A 192 -58.26 -16.01 -53.56
CA LEU A 192 -59.04 -15.39 -54.63
C LEU A 192 -59.62 -16.44 -55.59
N LEU A 193 -58.81 -17.43 -55.99
CA LEU A 193 -59.23 -18.54 -56.86
C LEU A 193 -60.24 -19.46 -56.16
N GLY A 194 -60.12 -19.64 -54.84
CA GLY A 194 -61.12 -20.34 -54.04
C GLY A 194 -62.47 -19.63 -54.04
N GLN A 195 -62.47 -18.30 -53.90
CA GLN A 195 -63.67 -17.47 -53.93
C GLN A 195 -64.33 -17.48 -55.31
N VAL A 196 -63.56 -17.32 -56.39
CA VAL A 196 -64.06 -17.42 -57.77
C VAL A 196 -64.68 -18.79 -58.06
N ARG A 197 -64.05 -19.90 -57.62
CA ARG A 197 -64.65 -21.24 -57.77
C ARG A 197 -65.92 -21.42 -56.94
N GLY A 198 -66.01 -20.77 -55.77
CA GLY A 198 -67.20 -20.76 -54.93
C GLY A 198 -68.38 -20.07 -55.62
N GLU A 199 -68.14 -18.91 -56.25
CA GLU A 199 -69.17 -18.16 -56.98
C GLU A 199 -69.62 -18.89 -58.26
N LEU A 200 -68.69 -19.55 -58.96
CA LEU A 200 -68.99 -20.30 -60.18
C LEU A 200 -69.75 -21.63 -59.95
N ARG A 201 -69.80 -22.17 -58.71
CA ARG A 201 -70.55 -23.42 -58.42
C ARG A 201 -72.06 -23.29 -58.62
N GLY A 202 -72.60 -22.08 -58.64
CA GLY A 202 -74.01 -21.80 -58.88
C GLY A 202 -74.35 -21.39 -60.31
N TRP A 203 -73.35 -21.27 -61.20
CA TRP A 203 -73.60 -20.91 -62.59
C TRP A 203 -74.03 -22.15 -63.38
N PRO A 204 -75.12 -22.07 -64.16
CA PRO A 204 -75.45 -23.14 -65.09
C PRO A 204 -74.33 -23.24 -66.11
N ALA A 205 -73.79 -24.45 -66.27
CA ALA A 205 -72.86 -24.72 -67.36
C ALA A 205 -73.57 -24.39 -68.68
N ALA A 206 -72.94 -23.54 -69.49
CA ALA A 206 -73.35 -23.34 -70.87
C ALA A 206 -73.05 -24.58 -71.71
#